data_AF-A0A914X2F6-F1
#
_entry.id   AF-A0A914X2F6-F1
#
_cell.length_a   1.000
_cell.length_b   1.000
_cell.length_c   1.000
_cell.angle_alpha   90.00
_cell.angle_beta   90.00
_cell.angle_gamma   90.00
#
_symmetry.space_group_name_H-M   'P 1'
#
loop_
_entity.id
_entity.type
_entity.pdbx_description
1 polymer ?
#
loop_
_entity_poly.entity_id
_entity_poly.type
_entity_poly.pdbx_seq_one_letter_code
_entity_poly.pdbx_strand_id
1 'polypeptide(L)'
;MSVHFCVETDRAGCVATEDYHHGDDVHIFYGLRTNGDHLLHNGFVPREDNPNDRFKLKLGLTKTEKHFDTRMAVLRAIGLNPTETFELAPTATPIPVELIRFAKVFVADDLVDVDSLEVVAKAWQFIRDRLNLLLKGHEAAKVAKLDASAASANQKNVLTLLEGEKKILNNAYQFAAAKVQEMLNNSNAAITTDLK
;
A
#
# COMPACT_ATOMS: atom_id res chain seq x y z
N MET A 1 24.85 10.05 -3.43
CA MET A 1 25.76 10.20 -2.27
C MET A 1 25.11 9.76 -0.95
N SER A 2 25.92 9.34 0.02
CA SER A 2 25.56 9.05 1.42
C SER A 2 26.18 10.09 2.36
N VAL A 3 25.41 10.56 3.34
CA VAL A 3 25.82 11.59 4.29
C VAL A 3 25.98 10.98 5.68
N HIS A 4 27.10 11.26 6.33
CA HIS A 4 27.39 10.83 7.70
C HIS A 4 28.04 11.96 8.50
N PHE A 5 27.96 11.89 9.82
CA PHE A 5 28.65 12.82 10.69
C PHE A 5 29.86 12.13 11.31
N CYS A 6 31.06 12.68 11.09
CA CYS A 6 32.30 12.20 11.70
C CYS A 6 32.55 12.97 13.00
N VAL A 7 32.36 12.30 14.13
CA VAL A 7 32.51 12.87 15.47
C VAL A 7 33.97 13.26 15.75
N GLU A 8 34.94 12.47 15.30
CA GLU A 8 36.37 12.73 15.54
C GLU A 8 36.84 14.05 14.92
N THR A 9 36.29 14.38 13.74
CA THR A 9 36.64 15.62 13.01
C THR A 9 35.62 16.74 13.18
N ASP A 10 34.54 16.49 13.93
CA ASP A 10 33.38 17.38 14.13
C ASP A 10 32.80 17.94 12.82
N ARG A 11 32.60 17.07 11.84
CA ARG A 11 32.21 17.46 10.47
C ARG A 11 31.20 16.49 9.84
N ALA A 12 30.32 17.02 9.01
CA ALA A 12 29.55 16.23 8.07
C ALA A 12 30.44 15.82 6.89
N GLY A 13 30.41 14.53 6.56
CA GLY A 13 31.05 13.95 5.38
C GLY A 13 29.99 13.44 4.41
N CYS A 14 30.23 13.66 3.11
CA CYS A 14 29.40 13.12 2.05
C CYS A 14 30.27 12.26 1.13
N VAL A 15 29.85 11.02 0.90
CA VAL A 15 30.59 10.06 0.05
C VAL A 15 29.74 9.74 -1.17
N ALA A 16 30.34 9.76 -2.35
CA ALA A 16 29.69 9.35 -3.59
C ALA A 16 29.28 7.88 -3.50
N THR A 17 28.04 7.57 -3.89
CA THR A 17 27.48 6.21 -3.89
C THR A 17 27.54 5.55 -5.27
N GLU A 18 27.95 6.32 -6.27
CA GLU A 18 28.08 5.97 -7.68
C GLU A 18 29.19 6.85 -8.29
N ASP A 19 29.66 6.48 -9.48
CA ASP A 19 30.67 7.25 -10.20
C ASP A 19 30.04 8.50 -10.84
N TYR A 20 30.68 9.66 -10.68
CA TYR A 20 30.29 10.92 -11.33
C TYR A 20 31.38 11.36 -12.30
N HIS A 21 30.98 11.76 -13.50
CA HIS A 21 31.86 12.35 -14.51
C HIS A 21 31.78 13.89 -14.45
N HIS A 22 32.76 14.54 -15.07
CA HIS A 22 32.77 15.99 -15.15
C HIS A 22 31.56 16.50 -15.95
N GLY A 23 30.71 17.30 -15.29
CA GLY A 23 29.48 17.85 -15.87
C GLY A 23 28.20 17.15 -15.41
N ASP A 24 28.32 16.07 -14.63
CA ASP A 24 27.15 15.37 -14.06
C ASP A 24 26.55 16.16 -12.89
N ASP A 25 25.23 16.12 -12.78
CA ASP A 25 24.51 16.59 -11.61
C ASP A 25 24.73 15.62 -10.44
N VAL A 26 25.19 16.16 -9.30
CA VAL A 26 25.48 15.37 -8.10
C VAL A 26 24.24 15.29 -7.21
N HIS A 27 23.81 14.07 -6.89
CA HIS A 27 22.59 13.82 -6.13
C HIS A 27 22.87 13.14 -4.78
N ILE A 28 22.04 13.43 -3.78
CA ILE A 28 22.09 12.76 -2.47
C ILE A 28 20.79 12.00 -2.20
N PHE A 29 20.88 10.91 -1.45
CA PHE A 29 19.71 10.15 -1.03
C PHE A 29 19.09 10.75 0.25
N TYR A 30 17.80 11.12 0.19
CA TYR A 30 17.08 11.81 1.28
C TYR A 30 16.51 10.85 2.35
N GLY A 31 16.79 9.56 2.21
CA GLY A 31 16.24 8.51 3.05
C GLY A 31 15.05 7.80 2.40
N LEU A 32 14.53 6.79 3.10
CA LEU A 32 13.40 5.95 2.68
C LEU A 32 12.08 6.72 2.86
N ARG A 33 11.83 7.72 2.02
CA ARG A 33 10.64 8.60 2.10
C ARG A 33 9.59 8.23 1.07
N THR A 34 8.32 8.38 1.45
CA THR A 34 7.21 8.26 0.51
C THR A 34 7.11 9.51 -0.39
N ASN A 35 6.38 9.42 -1.49
CA ASN A 35 6.13 10.60 -2.31
C ASN A 35 5.31 11.66 -1.57
N GLY A 36 4.43 11.23 -0.66
CA GLY A 36 3.72 12.12 0.26
C GLY A 36 4.66 12.89 1.18
N ASP A 37 5.68 12.22 1.73
CA ASP A 37 6.68 12.87 2.58
C ASP A 37 7.55 13.85 1.79
N HIS A 38 7.95 13.48 0.58
CA HIS A 38 8.68 14.39 -0.32
C HIS A 38 7.87 15.64 -0.62
N LEU A 39 6.57 15.50 -0.93
CA LEU A 39 5.72 16.66 -1.19
C LEU A 39 5.60 17.55 0.04
N LEU A 40 5.27 16.95 1.19
CA LEU A 40 4.95 17.70 2.41
C LEU A 40 6.18 18.35 3.05
N HIS A 41 7.32 17.67 3.04
CA HIS A 41 8.52 18.10 3.78
C HIS A 41 9.62 18.65 2.87
N ASN A 42 9.64 18.29 1.59
CA ASN A 42 10.66 18.73 0.64
C ASN A 42 10.10 19.61 -0.49
N GLY A 43 8.78 19.72 -0.64
CA GLY A 43 8.13 20.59 -1.62
C GLY A 43 8.15 20.07 -3.07
N PHE A 44 8.51 18.81 -3.28
CA PHE A 44 8.54 18.19 -4.61
C PHE A 44 8.07 16.74 -4.56
N VAL A 45 7.67 16.18 -5.70
CA VAL A 45 7.43 14.75 -5.84
C VAL A 45 8.44 14.21 -6.85
N PRO A 46 9.20 13.15 -6.52
CA PRO A 46 10.09 12.49 -7.47
C PRO A 46 9.35 12.17 -8.78
N ARG A 47 9.97 12.50 -9.92
CA ARG A 47 9.37 12.22 -11.24
C ARG A 47 9.52 10.76 -11.64
N GLU A 48 10.55 10.11 -11.12
CA GLU A 48 10.82 8.69 -11.29
C GLU A 48 10.01 7.86 -10.30
N ASP A 49 9.87 6.56 -10.59
CA ASP A 49 9.17 5.64 -9.71
C ASP A 49 9.96 5.48 -8.39
N ASN A 50 9.33 5.86 -7.28
CA ASN A 50 9.92 5.77 -5.95
C ASN A 50 9.61 4.40 -5.32
N PRO A 51 10.59 3.51 -5.12
CA PRO A 51 10.36 2.18 -4.52
C PRO A 51 9.92 2.24 -3.05
N ASN A 52 10.14 3.39 -2.40
CA ASN A 52 9.74 3.66 -1.01
C ASN A 52 8.38 4.34 -0.91
N ASP A 53 7.69 4.58 -2.02
CA ASP A 53 6.36 5.16 -1.98
C ASP A 53 5.36 4.22 -1.31
N ARG A 54 4.33 4.76 -0.66
CA ARG A 54 3.34 3.95 0.06
C ARG A 54 1.96 4.59 -0.02
N PHE A 55 0.93 3.76 -0.15
CA PHE A 55 -0.45 4.18 0.00
C PHE A 55 -1.00 3.77 1.37
N LYS A 56 -1.49 4.73 2.15
CA LYS A 56 -2.03 4.49 3.50
C LYS A 56 -3.52 4.11 3.44
N LEU A 57 -3.82 2.85 3.68
CA LEU A 57 -5.16 2.30 3.77
C LEU A 57 -5.61 2.19 5.22
N LYS A 58 -6.51 3.08 5.65
CA LYS A 58 -7.12 3.01 6.98
C LYS A 58 -8.38 2.14 6.97
N LEU A 59 -8.41 1.14 7.85
CA LEU A 59 -9.57 0.29 8.11
C LEU A 59 -9.88 0.26 9.60
N GLY A 60 -11.12 -0.03 9.95
CA GLY A 60 -11.49 -0.19 11.35
C GLY A 60 -12.83 -0.90 11.52
N LEU A 61 -12.97 -1.55 12.67
CA LEU A 61 -14.21 -2.13 13.15
C LEU A 61 -15.15 -1.00 13.58
N THR A 62 -16.43 -1.13 13.23
CA THR A 62 -17.48 -0.22 13.71
C THR A 62 -18.16 -0.79 14.96
N LYS A 63 -18.51 0.07 15.92
CA LYS A 63 -19.18 -0.38 17.17
C LYS A 63 -20.53 -1.06 16.96
N THR A 64 -21.13 -0.89 15.79
CA THR A 64 -22.38 -1.50 15.36
C THR A 64 -22.22 -2.92 14.84
N GLU A 65 -20.99 -3.40 14.65
CA GLU A 65 -20.71 -4.76 14.17
C GLU A 65 -21.06 -5.82 15.22
N LYS A 66 -21.55 -6.95 14.73
CA LYS A 66 -21.78 -8.14 15.55
C LYS A 66 -20.44 -8.62 16.12
N HIS A 67 -20.45 -8.97 17.40
CA HIS A 67 -19.28 -9.49 18.12
C HIS A 67 -18.10 -8.51 18.15
N PHE A 68 -18.36 -7.19 18.14
CA PHE A 68 -17.32 -6.16 18.20
C PHE A 68 -16.26 -6.41 19.29
N ASP A 69 -16.70 -6.69 20.53
CA ASP A 69 -15.78 -6.93 21.66
C ASP A 69 -14.89 -8.16 21.42
N THR A 70 -15.46 -9.24 20.89
CA THR A 70 -14.72 -10.46 20.57
C THR A 70 -13.75 -10.23 19.42
N ARG A 71 -14.17 -9.56 18.33
CA ARG A 71 -13.29 -9.20 17.20
C ARG A 71 -12.13 -8.33 17.66
N MET A 72 -12.40 -7.33 18.50
CA MET A 72 -11.37 -6.48 19.12
C MET A 72 -10.39 -7.29 19.96
N ALA A 73 -10.86 -8.22 20.78
CA ALA A 73 -10.00 -9.07 21.59
C ALA A 73 -9.08 -9.95 20.71
N VAL A 74 -9.63 -10.54 19.64
CA VAL A 74 -8.86 -11.34 18.68
C VAL A 74 -7.81 -10.50 17.95
N LEU A 75 -8.18 -9.31 17.45
CA LEU A 75 -7.22 -8.40 16.81
C LEU A 75 -6.06 -8.04 17.74
N ARG A 76 -6.35 -7.70 19.00
CA ARG A 76 -5.32 -7.39 19.99
C ARG A 76 -4.41 -8.57 20.29
N ALA A 77 -4.96 -9.79 20.35
CA ALA A 77 -4.18 -11.00 20.57
C ALA A 77 -3.18 -11.27 19.44
N ILE A 78 -3.48 -10.84 18.21
CA ILE A 78 -2.56 -10.94 17.06
C ILE A 78 -1.73 -9.67 16.82
N GLY A 79 -1.75 -8.73 17.77
CA GLY A 79 -0.93 -7.50 17.72
C GLY A 79 -1.50 -6.37 16.86
N LEU A 80 -2.79 -6.41 16.52
CA LEU A 80 -3.46 -5.40 15.70
C LEU A 80 -4.47 -4.58 16.50
N ASN A 81 -4.70 -3.34 16.06
CA ASN A 81 -5.70 -2.47 16.66
C ASN A 81 -7.07 -2.60 15.96
N PRO A 82 -8.19 -2.30 16.66
CA PRO A 82 -9.52 -2.24 16.04
C PRO A 82 -9.64 -1.20 14.94
N THR A 83 -8.75 -0.21 14.91
CA THR A 83 -8.60 0.72 13.79
C THR A 83 -7.11 0.79 13.48
N GLU A 84 -6.75 0.45 12.25
CA GLU A 84 -5.37 0.27 11.83
C GLU A 84 -5.14 0.96 10.48
N THR A 85 -3.93 1.49 10.30
CA THR A 85 -3.48 2.05 9.01
C THR A 85 -2.47 1.10 8.40
N PHE A 86 -2.83 0.49 7.27
CA PHE A 86 -1.96 -0.41 6.53
C PHE A 86 -1.27 0.35 5.39
N GLU A 87 -0.02 0.02 5.10
CA GLU A 87 0.73 0.65 4.02
C GLU A 87 0.85 -0.32 2.85
N LEU A 88 0.30 0.06 1.69
CA LEU A 88 0.46 -0.67 0.44
C LEU A 88 1.73 -0.20 -0.26
N ALA A 89 2.50 -1.13 -0.81
CA ALA A 89 3.80 -0.84 -1.43
C ALA A 89 3.80 -1.05 -2.96
N PRO A 90 4.62 -0.32 -3.73
CA PRO A 90 4.81 -0.50 -5.17
C PRO A 90 5.73 -1.71 -5.47
N THR A 91 5.44 -2.87 -4.88
CA THR A 91 6.25 -4.09 -5.06
C THR A 91 5.41 -5.23 -5.62
N ALA A 92 6.04 -6.37 -5.92
CA ALA A 92 5.33 -7.58 -6.36
C ALA A 92 4.36 -8.15 -5.30
N THR A 93 4.58 -7.83 -4.02
CA THR A 93 3.71 -8.18 -2.90
C THR A 93 3.23 -6.89 -2.23
N PRO A 94 2.27 -6.17 -2.85
CA PRO A 94 1.89 -4.83 -2.43
C PRO A 94 1.07 -4.79 -1.13
N ILE A 95 0.50 -5.93 -0.71
CA ILE A 95 -0.41 -6.04 0.44
C ILE A 95 0.35 -6.64 1.63
N PRO A 96 0.41 -5.95 2.78
CA PRO A 96 1.05 -6.49 3.99
C PRO A 96 0.23 -7.64 4.59
N VAL A 97 0.91 -8.57 5.28
CA VAL A 97 0.26 -9.75 5.88
C VAL A 97 -0.72 -9.36 6.98
N GLU A 98 -0.45 -8.27 7.70
CA GLU A 98 -1.28 -7.70 8.74
C GLU A 98 -2.66 -7.29 8.22
N LEU A 99 -2.72 -6.73 7.00
CA LEU A 99 -3.97 -6.36 6.35
C LEU A 99 -4.83 -7.60 6.07
N ILE A 100 -4.22 -8.72 5.69
CA ILE A 100 -4.94 -9.98 5.47
C ILE A 100 -5.42 -10.56 6.79
N ARG A 101 -4.59 -10.57 7.83
CA ARG A 101 -4.99 -11.02 9.17
C ARG A 101 -6.16 -10.20 9.72
N PHE A 102 -6.11 -8.87 9.55
CA PHE A 102 -7.22 -7.99 9.89
C PHE A 102 -8.48 -8.35 9.09
N ALA A 103 -8.36 -8.50 7.77
CA ALA A 103 -9.50 -8.80 6.90
C ALA A 103 -10.16 -10.14 7.24
N LYS A 104 -9.40 -11.18 7.59
CA LYS A 104 -9.95 -12.46 8.08
C LYS A 104 -10.84 -12.26 9.30
N VAL A 105 -10.33 -11.57 10.33
CA VAL A 105 -11.10 -11.26 11.54
C VAL A 105 -12.29 -10.33 11.23
N PHE A 106 -12.18 -9.47 10.21
CA PHE A 106 -13.23 -8.55 9.80
C PHE A 106 -14.41 -9.27 9.13
N VAL A 107 -14.16 -10.28 8.29
CA VAL A 107 -15.19 -10.96 7.50
C VAL A 107 -15.72 -12.25 8.12
N ALA A 108 -15.02 -12.83 9.10
CA ALA A 108 -15.43 -14.11 9.68
C ALA A 108 -16.81 -14.00 10.37
N ASP A 109 -17.68 -14.98 10.17
CA ASP A 109 -19.01 -15.02 10.76
C ASP A 109 -18.94 -15.38 12.25
N ASP A 110 -18.09 -16.35 12.58
CA ASP A 110 -17.61 -16.66 13.93
C ASP A 110 -16.08 -16.55 13.98
N LEU A 111 -15.51 -16.52 15.18
CA LEU A 111 -14.08 -16.35 15.40
C LEU A 111 -13.39 -17.66 15.83
N VAL A 112 -14.02 -18.81 15.56
CA VAL A 112 -13.49 -20.12 15.94
C VAL A 112 -12.37 -20.54 14.99
N ASP A 113 -12.60 -20.38 13.68
CA ASP A 113 -11.61 -20.68 12.64
C ASP A 113 -11.53 -19.57 11.58
N VAL A 114 -10.72 -18.56 11.89
CA VAL A 114 -10.44 -17.44 10.98
C VAL A 114 -9.52 -17.82 9.82
N ASP A 115 -8.93 -19.02 9.84
CA ASP A 115 -8.02 -19.52 8.82
C ASP A 115 -8.70 -20.51 7.86
N SER A 116 -9.98 -20.82 8.07
CA SER A 116 -10.81 -21.59 7.15
C SER A 116 -10.80 -21.02 5.73
N LEU A 117 -10.81 -21.91 4.72
CA LEU A 117 -10.72 -21.52 3.31
C LEU A 117 -11.78 -20.49 2.90
N GLU A 118 -12.99 -20.62 3.45
CA GLU A 118 -14.10 -19.69 3.22
C GLU A 118 -13.79 -18.28 3.76
N VAL A 119 -13.30 -18.16 4.98
CA VAL A 119 -12.95 -16.87 5.58
C VAL A 119 -11.80 -16.21 4.82
N VAL A 120 -10.79 -16.99 4.43
CA VAL A 120 -9.67 -16.47 3.65
C VAL A 120 -10.15 -15.96 2.28
N ALA A 121 -11.06 -16.69 1.61
CA ALA A 121 -11.64 -16.25 0.34
C ALA A 121 -12.47 -14.95 0.50
N LYS A 122 -13.33 -14.88 1.53
CA LYS A 122 -14.08 -13.66 1.89
C LYS A 122 -13.15 -12.48 2.18
N ALA A 123 -12.01 -12.71 2.82
CA ALA A 123 -11.06 -11.66 3.18
C ALA A 123 -10.38 -11.05 1.95
N TRP A 124 -9.93 -11.90 1.01
CA TRP A 124 -9.37 -11.42 -0.26
C TRP A 124 -10.42 -10.71 -1.12
N GLN A 125 -11.64 -11.23 -1.14
CA GLN A 125 -12.77 -10.61 -1.83
C GLN A 125 -13.08 -9.22 -1.26
N PHE A 126 -13.13 -9.09 0.07
CA PHE A 126 -13.30 -7.80 0.76
C PHE A 126 -12.20 -6.79 0.38
N ILE A 127 -10.93 -7.21 0.43
CA ILE A 127 -9.81 -6.32 0.08
C ILE A 127 -9.90 -5.89 -1.38
N ARG A 128 -10.16 -6.83 -2.31
CA ARG A 128 -10.33 -6.53 -3.73
C ARG A 128 -11.42 -5.47 -3.96
N ASP A 129 -12.59 -5.66 -3.35
CA ASP A 129 -13.72 -4.75 -3.50
C ASP A 129 -13.44 -3.38 -2.89
N ARG A 130 -12.77 -3.34 -1.73
CA ARG A 130 -12.35 -2.10 -1.08
C ARG A 130 -11.36 -1.32 -1.94
N LEU A 131 -10.37 -1.98 -2.53
CA LEU A 131 -9.40 -1.36 -3.44
C LEU A 131 -10.07 -0.86 -4.72
N ASN A 132 -11.00 -1.62 -5.29
CA ASN A 132 -11.78 -1.19 -6.46
C ASN A 132 -12.61 0.07 -6.16
N LEU A 133 -13.24 0.14 -4.97
CA LEU A 133 -13.98 1.33 -4.55
C LEU A 133 -13.07 2.56 -4.45
N LEU A 134 -11.87 2.39 -3.88
CA LEU A 134 -10.88 3.48 -3.79
C LEU A 134 -10.41 3.92 -5.17
N LEU A 135 -10.10 2.99 -6.08
CA LEU A 135 -9.72 3.29 -7.46
C LEU A 135 -10.79 4.12 -8.17
N LYS A 136 -12.06 3.72 -8.07
CA LYS A 136 -13.18 4.49 -8.63
C LYS A 136 -13.28 5.89 -8.02
N GLY A 137 -13.01 6.03 -6.71
CA GLY A 137 -12.92 7.32 -6.03
C GLY A 137 -11.83 8.21 -6.61
N HIS A 138 -10.63 7.66 -6.88
CA HIS A 138 -9.52 8.38 -7.51
C HIS A 138 -9.82 8.77 -8.96
N GLU A 139 -10.57 7.96 -9.71
CA GLU A 139 -10.97 8.29 -11.08
C GLU A 139 -12.06 9.35 -11.13
N ALA A 140 -13.01 9.30 -10.18
CA ALA A 140 -14.06 10.30 -10.04
C ALA A 140 -13.52 11.64 -9.53
N ALA A 141 -12.46 11.62 -8.70
CA ALA A 141 -11.66 12.77 -8.35
C ALA A 141 -10.86 13.22 -9.58
N LYS A 142 -11.54 13.92 -10.48
CA LYS A 142 -11.03 14.43 -11.76
C LYS A 142 -9.67 15.16 -11.61
N VAL A 143 -8.58 14.40 -11.73
CA VAL A 143 -7.29 14.83 -12.29
C VAL A 143 -7.48 15.43 -13.70
N ALA A 144 -8.61 15.10 -14.34
CA ALA A 144 -9.10 15.67 -15.58
C ALA A 144 -9.52 17.15 -15.43
N LYS A 145 -8.55 18.06 -15.58
CA LYS A 145 -8.67 19.37 -16.27
C LYS A 145 -7.41 20.26 -16.20
N LEU A 146 -6.28 19.73 -15.75
CA LEU A 146 -5.02 20.45 -15.88
C LEU A 146 -4.36 20.03 -17.20
N ASP A 147 -4.31 20.96 -18.15
CA ASP A 147 -3.42 20.82 -19.29
C ASP A 147 -1.99 20.70 -18.74
N ALA A 148 -1.39 19.53 -18.86
CA ALA A 148 -0.05 19.25 -18.35
C ALA A 148 1.01 20.22 -18.90
N SER A 149 0.74 20.82 -20.07
CA SER A 149 1.62 21.82 -20.69
C SER A 149 1.52 23.20 -20.04
N ALA A 150 0.37 23.55 -19.45
CA ALA A 150 0.12 24.84 -18.79
C ALA A 150 0.12 24.76 -17.24
N ALA A 151 0.29 23.57 -16.67
CA ALA A 151 0.25 23.35 -15.23
C ALA A 151 1.48 23.94 -14.50
N SER A 152 1.25 24.58 -13.36
CA SER A 152 2.30 25.06 -12.45
C SER A 152 3.12 23.90 -11.86
N ALA A 153 4.31 24.19 -11.34
CA ALA A 153 5.16 23.18 -10.71
C ALA A 153 4.42 22.43 -9.57
N ASN A 154 3.66 23.16 -8.75
CA ASN A 154 2.87 22.58 -7.66
C ASN A 154 1.75 21.68 -8.19
N GLN A 155 1.05 22.11 -9.25
CA GLN A 155 0.04 21.28 -9.91
C GLN A 155 0.66 19.99 -10.45
N LYS A 156 1.83 20.08 -11.11
CA LYS A 156 2.57 18.91 -11.59
C LYS A 156 2.99 17.97 -10.47
N ASN A 157 3.33 18.48 -9.29
CA ASN A 157 3.68 17.63 -8.14
C ASN A 157 2.45 16.89 -7.60
N VAL A 158 1.31 17.58 -7.46
CA VAL A 158 0.04 16.97 -7.05
C VAL A 158 -0.40 15.90 -8.04
N LEU A 159 -0.30 16.17 -9.34
CA LEU A 159 -0.63 15.21 -10.39
C LEU A 159 0.23 13.94 -10.30
N THR A 160 1.56 14.10 -10.17
CA THR A 160 2.47 12.96 -10.04
C THR A 160 2.22 12.16 -8.75
N LEU A 161 1.89 12.82 -7.63
CA LEU A 161 1.52 12.11 -6.40
C LEU A 161 0.25 11.26 -6.61
N LEU A 162 -0.80 11.84 -7.18
CA LEU A 162 -2.07 11.14 -7.43
C LEU A 162 -1.91 9.99 -8.42
N GLU A 163 -1.08 10.14 -9.44
CA GLU A 163 -0.73 9.06 -10.36
C GLU A 163 0.03 7.93 -9.65
N GLY A 164 0.99 8.26 -8.77
CA GLY A 164 1.70 7.30 -7.94
C GLY A 164 0.75 6.50 -7.03
N GLU A 165 -0.15 7.18 -6.33
CA GLU A 165 -1.18 6.55 -5.51
C GLU A 165 -2.08 5.61 -6.32
N LYS A 166 -2.51 6.05 -7.52
CA LYS A 166 -3.32 5.22 -8.42
C LYS A 166 -2.55 3.98 -8.88
N LYS A 167 -1.26 4.10 -9.21
CA LYS A 167 -0.41 2.97 -9.59
C LYS A 167 -0.32 1.95 -8.46
N ILE A 168 -0.05 2.38 -7.22
CA ILE A 168 0.03 1.50 -6.04
C ILE A 168 -1.31 0.80 -5.80
N LEU A 169 -2.42 1.54 -5.80
CA LEU A 169 -3.76 0.99 -5.63
C LEU A 169 -4.12 -0.04 -6.71
N ASN A 170 -3.81 0.26 -7.98
CA ASN A 170 -4.08 -0.64 -9.08
C ASN A 170 -3.25 -1.92 -8.96
N ASN A 171 -1.96 -1.81 -8.63
CA ASN A 171 -1.12 -2.98 -8.38
C ASN A 171 -1.69 -3.86 -7.25
N ALA A 172 -2.05 -3.26 -6.11
CA ALA A 172 -2.67 -3.97 -5.00
C ALA A 172 -4.00 -4.64 -5.39
N TYR A 173 -4.82 -3.97 -6.20
CA TYR A 173 -6.07 -4.51 -6.71
C TYR A 173 -5.84 -5.74 -7.59
N GLN A 174 -4.90 -5.66 -8.55
CA GLN A 174 -4.59 -6.79 -9.43
C GLN A 174 -4.05 -7.98 -8.63
N PHE A 175 -3.18 -7.72 -7.64
CA PHE A 175 -2.67 -8.76 -6.75
C PHE A 175 -3.82 -9.45 -5.97
N ALA A 176 -4.73 -8.68 -5.38
CA ALA A 176 -5.89 -9.23 -4.67
C ALA A 176 -6.82 -10.00 -5.61
N ALA A 177 -7.07 -9.49 -6.83
CA ALA A 177 -7.89 -10.16 -7.83
C ALA A 177 -7.29 -11.51 -8.25
N ALA A 178 -5.97 -11.58 -8.46
CA ALA A 178 -5.26 -12.82 -8.75
C ALA A 178 -5.41 -13.84 -7.61
N LYS A 179 -5.32 -13.40 -6.35
CA LYS A 179 -5.53 -14.27 -5.18
C LYS A 179 -6.95 -14.81 -5.08
N VAL A 180 -7.96 -13.98 -5.37
CA VAL A 180 -9.35 -14.45 -5.45
C VAL A 180 -9.51 -15.50 -6.55
N GLN A 181 -8.93 -15.28 -7.74
CA GLN A 181 -9.02 -16.23 -8.84
C GLN A 181 -8.31 -17.56 -8.53
N GLU A 182 -7.14 -17.51 -7.89
CA GLU A 182 -6.40 -18.69 -7.42
C GLU A 182 -7.28 -19.56 -6.50
N MET A 183 -8.01 -18.93 -5.57
CA MET A 183 -8.90 -19.64 -4.64
C MET A 183 -10.13 -20.26 -5.33
N LEU A 184 -10.71 -19.56 -6.31
CA LEU A 184 -11.82 -20.08 -7.12
C LEU A 184 -11.39 -21.30 -7.94
N ASN A 185 -10.20 -21.23 -8.55
CA ASN A 185 -9.65 -22.34 -9.33
C ASN A 185 -9.38 -23.57 -8.46
N ASN A 186 -8.79 -23.38 -7.27
CA ASN A 186 -8.50 -24.47 -6.33
C ASN A 186 -9.79 -25.14 -5.81
N SER A 187 -10.85 -24.36 -5.59
CA SER A 187 -12.15 -24.89 -5.19
C SER A 187 -12.79 -25.77 -6.28
N ASN A 188 -12.70 -25.35 -7.55
CA ASN A 188 -13.22 -26.13 -8.69
C ASN A 188 -12.42 -27.42 -8.95
N ALA A 189 -11.11 -27.41 -8.71
CA ALA A 189 -10.26 -28.58 -8.84
C ALA A 189 -10.56 -29.65 -7.75
N ALA A 190 -10.85 -29.22 -6.51
CA ALA A 190 -11.26 -30.11 -5.44
C ALA A 190 -12.58 -30.85 -5.77
N ILE A 191 -13.59 -30.10 -6.27
CA ILE A 191 -14.90 -30.67 -6.66
C ILE A 191 -14.76 -31.70 -7.79
N THR A 192 -13.83 -31.50 -8.72
CA THR A 192 -13.61 -32.42 -9.85
C THR A 192 -12.92 -33.73 -9.42
N THR A 193 -12.24 -33.72 -8.27
CA THR A 193 -11.51 -34.90 -7.74
C THR A 193 -12.41 -35.82 -6.92
N ASP A 194 -13.45 -35.27 -6.25
CA ASP A 194 -14.44 -36.06 -5.49
C ASP A 194 -15.52 -36.74 -6.38
N LEU A 195 -15.51 -36.49 -7.69
CA LEU A 195 -16.43 -37.08 -8.68
C LEU A 195 -15.81 -38.25 -9.48
N LYS A 196 -14.62 -38.73 -9.09
CA LYS A 196 -13.95 -39.90 -9.68
C LYS A 196 -13.75 -40.99 -8.63
#